data_AF-A0A2V9MC53-F1
#
_entry.id   AF-A0A2V9MC53-F1
#
_cell.length_a   1.000
_cell.length_b   1.000
_cell.length_c   1.000
_cell.angle_alpha   90.00
_cell.angle_beta   90.00
_cell.angle_gamma   90.00
#
_symmetry.space_group_name_H-M   'P 1'
#
loop_
_entity.id
_entity.type
_entity.pdbx_description
1 polymer ?
#
loop_
_entity_poly.entity_id
_entity_poly.type
_entity_poly.pdbx_seq_one_letter_code
_entity_poly.pdbx_strand_id
1 'polypeptide(L)'
;MRSASLRWKIILALVICELGLIPVYLATHAAGQVMHLNLRTRVQPFKATGEWQEVNFQEDIPTNEAAIIICDMWDNHWCTGAAKRTDILAQEMAPVIDVARAHGIVIIRKGSGCCRLQR
;
A
#
# COMPACT_ATOMS: atom_id res chain seq x y z
N MET A 1 5.59 47.51 -33.01
CA MET A 1 6.26 46.26 -33.47
C MET A 1 7.02 45.49 -32.39
N ARG A 2 7.59 46.10 -31.33
CA ARG A 2 8.33 45.38 -30.26
C ARG A 2 7.47 44.53 -29.31
N SER A 3 6.19 44.84 -29.15
CA SER A 3 5.26 44.13 -28.24
C SER A 3 4.83 42.75 -28.76
N ALA A 4 4.70 42.57 -30.09
CA ALA A 4 4.33 41.30 -30.70
C ALA A 4 5.46 40.26 -30.62
N SER A 5 6.72 40.68 -30.81
CA SER A 5 7.89 39.80 -30.66
C SER A 5 8.14 39.38 -29.21
N LEU A 6 7.76 40.23 -28.24
CA LEU A 6 7.89 39.91 -26.82
C LEU A 6 6.83 38.90 -26.38
N ARG A 7 5.58 39.06 -26.86
CA ARG A 7 4.49 38.11 -26.60
C ARG A 7 4.81 36.71 -27.12
N TRP A 8 5.35 36.58 -28.33
CA TRP A 8 5.76 35.28 -28.88
C TRP A 8 6.88 34.62 -28.07
N LYS A 9 7.88 35.38 -27.65
CA LYS A 9 8.98 34.87 -26.82
C LYS A 9 8.49 34.37 -25.46
N ILE A 10 7.52 35.05 -24.84
CA ILE A 10 6.91 34.63 -23.57
C ILE A 10 6.11 33.35 -23.76
N ILE A 11 5.29 33.27 -24.80
CA ILE A 11 4.50 32.05 -25.11
C ILE A 11 5.43 30.86 -25.36
N LEU A 12 6.50 31.06 -26.14
CA LEU A 12 7.48 30.01 -26.41
C LEU A 12 8.20 29.55 -25.13
N ALA A 13 8.58 30.49 -24.25
CA ALA A 13 9.22 30.18 -22.98
C ALA A 13 8.28 29.41 -22.03
N LEU A 14 6.99 29.77 -21.98
CA LEU A 14 5.99 29.05 -21.18
C LEU A 14 5.77 27.63 -21.70
N VAL A 15 5.65 27.44 -23.02
CA VAL A 15 5.50 26.10 -23.62
C VAL A 15 6.72 25.21 -23.38
N ILE A 16 7.94 25.76 -23.47
CA ILE A 16 9.17 25.01 -23.16
C ILE A 16 9.22 24.65 -21.66
N CYS A 17 8.79 25.55 -20.79
CA CYS A 17 8.73 25.31 -19.34
C CYS A 17 7.74 24.18 -19.00
N GLU A 18 6.55 24.22 -19.58
CA GLU A 18 5.50 23.19 -19.42
C GLU A 18 5.98 21.82 -19.93
N LEU A 19 6.61 21.78 -21.12
CA LEU A 19 7.19 20.56 -21.68
C LEU A 19 8.33 19.97 -20.83
N GLY A 20 9.04 20.80 -20.06
CA GLY A 20 10.08 20.36 -19.14
C GLY A 20 9.55 19.91 -17.76
N LEU A 21 8.50 20.57 -17.24
CA LEU A 21 7.98 20.30 -15.90
C LEU A 21 7.17 18.99 -15.82
N ILE A 22 6.35 18.72 -16.84
CA ILE A 22 5.43 17.58 -16.85
C ILE A 22 6.18 16.22 -16.78
N PRO A 23 7.23 15.95 -17.58
CA PRO A 23 7.95 14.67 -17.50
C PRO A 23 8.70 14.47 -16.19
N VAL A 24 9.24 15.54 -15.59
CA VAL A 24 9.90 15.46 -14.27
C VAL A 24 8.89 15.11 -13.18
N TYR A 25 7.72 15.76 -13.19
CA TYR A 25 6.64 15.45 -12.24
C TYR A 25 6.18 13.99 -12.36
N LEU A 26 5.96 13.51 -13.58
CA LEU A 26 5.57 12.11 -13.81
C LEU A 26 6.66 11.12 -13.37
N ALA A 27 7.94 11.41 -13.61
CA ALA A 27 9.04 10.56 -13.16
C ALA A 27 9.10 10.44 -11.63
N THR A 28 8.88 11.55 -10.90
CA THR A 28 8.85 11.52 -9.42
C THR A 28 7.66 10.76 -8.86
N HIS A 29 6.52 10.77 -9.56
CA HIS A 29 5.34 9.98 -9.16
C HIS A 29 5.43 8.50 -9.56
N ALA A 30 6.20 8.17 -10.60
CA ALA A 30 6.39 6.79 -11.06
C ALA A 30 7.35 6.00 -10.17
N ALA A 31 8.30 6.67 -9.51
CA ALA A 31 9.17 6.05 -8.53
C ALA A 31 8.36 5.68 -7.28
N GLY A 32 7.90 4.43 -7.20
CA GLY A 32 7.22 3.89 -6.02
C GLY A 32 8.07 4.11 -4.76
N GLN A 33 7.42 4.49 -3.66
CA GLN A 33 8.07 4.58 -2.36
C GLN A 33 8.47 3.16 -1.91
N VAL A 34 9.56 3.04 -1.15
CA VAL A 34 9.94 1.78 -0.53
C VAL A 34 9.34 1.72 0.87
N MET A 35 8.63 0.64 1.17
CA MET A 35 8.10 0.37 2.50
C MET A 35 9.03 -0.60 3.22
N HIS A 36 9.58 -0.17 4.35
CA HIS A 36 10.42 -1.00 5.20
C HIS A 36 9.55 -1.79 6.19
N LEU A 37 9.51 -3.11 6.05
CA LEU A 37 8.70 -3.99 6.87
C LEU A 37 9.56 -4.80 7.83
N ASN A 38 9.18 -4.78 9.12
CA ASN A 38 9.68 -5.73 10.10
C ASN A 38 8.73 -6.93 10.12
N LEU A 39 9.17 -8.04 9.53
CA LEU A 39 8.39 -9.26 9.39
C LEU A 39 8.80 -10.29 10.44
N ARG A 40 7.85 -11.15 10.79
CA ARG A 40 8.05 -12.28 11.70
C ARG A 40 7.59 -13.57 11.05
N THR A 41 8.35 -14.62 11.26
CA THR A 41 7.99 -15.98 10.84
C THR A 41 8.36 -16.97 11.92
N ARG A 42 7.76 -18.16 11.88
CA ARG A 42 8.17 -19.28 12.73
C ARG A 42 8.80 -20.34 11.85
N VAL A 43 9.98 -20.79 12.23
CA VAL A 43 10.71 -21.86 11.55
C VAL A 43 10.99 -22.99 12.53
N GLN A 44 11.13 -24.21 12.02
CA GLN A 44 11.69 -25.34 12.78
C GLN A 44 13.12 -25.55 12.29
N PRO A 45 14.14 -25.07 13.03
CA PRO A 45 15.54 -25.27 12.64
C PRO A 45 15.89 -26.76 12.56
N PHE A 46 15.29 -27.57 13.44
CA PHE A 46 15.46 -29.01 13.49
C PHE A 46 14.10 -29.71 13.45
N LYS A 47 13.71 -30.26 12.29
CA LYS A 47 12.40 -30.92 12.09
C LYS A 47 12.15 -32.09 13.04
N ALA A 48 13.19 -32.67 13.65
CA ALA A 48 13.09 -33.80 14.56
C ALA A 48 12.68 -33.43 16.00
N THR A 49 12.88 -32.19 16.44
CA THR A 49 12.62 -31.79 17.84
C THR A 49 11.21 -31.23 18.05
N GLY A 50 10.52 -30.83 16.97
CA GLY A 50 9.21 -30.18 17.04
C GLY A 50 9.25 -28.74 17.56
N GLU A 51 10.43 -28.20 17.86
CA GLU A 51 10.60 -26.85 18.40
C GLU A 51 10.46 -25.80 17.29
N TRP A 52 9.53 -24.88 17.50
CA TRP A 52 9.35 -23.71 16.64
C TRP A 52 10.05 -22.51 17.24
N GLN A 53 10.89 -21.88 16.44
CA GLN A 53 11.57 -20.64 16.80
C GLN A 53 11.02 -19.48 15.98
N GLU A 54 10.73 -18.37 16.65
CA GLU A 54 10.38 -17.12 15.98
C GLU A 54 11.63 -16.44 15.43
N VAL A 55 11.54 -15.99 14.19
CA VAL A 55 12.58 -15.26 13.48
C VAL A 55 11.99 -13.97 12.95
N ASN A 56 12.64 -12.86 13.27
CA ASN A 56 12.32 -11.55 12.74
C ASN A 56 13.31 -11.20 11.64
N PHE A 57 12.83 -10.59 10.56
CA PHE A 57 13.67 -10.14 9.45
C PHE A 57 13.07 -8.86 8.83
N GLN A 58 13.92 -8.12 8.14
CA GLN A 58 13.52 -6.90 7.44
C GLN A 58 13.37 -7.18 5.96
N GLU A 59 12.34 -6.58 5.36
CA GLU A 59 12.10 -6.65 3.93
C GLU A 59 11.67 -5.29 3.41
N ASP A 60 12.30 -4.87 2.31
CA ASP A 60 12.04 -3.61 1.63
C ASP A 60 11.16 -3.90 0.42
N ILE A 61 9.93 -3.40 0.45
CA ILE A 61 8.94 -3.67 -0.59
C ILE A 61 8.65 -2.39 -1.38
N PRO A 62 8.84 -2.38 -2.72
CA PRO A 62 8.36 -1.31 -3.57
C PRO A 62 6.84 -1.23 -3.55
N THR A 63 6.29 -0.09 -3.13
CA THR A 63 4.84 0.11 -2.95
C THR A 63 4.05 -0.02 -4.25
N ASN A 64 4.67 0.28 -5.40
CA ASN A 64 4.09 0.15 -6.74
C ASN A 64 4.03 -1.31 -7.25
N GLU A 65 4.72 -2.23 -6.58
CA GLU A 65 4.74 -3.67 -6.91
C GLU A 65 3.99 -4.53 -5.87
N ALA A 66 3.38 -3.88 -4.88
CA ALA A 66 2.77 -4.53 -3.73
C ALA A 66 1.25 -4.32 -3.67
N ALA A 67 0.55 -5.32 -3.14
CA ALA A 67 -0.86 -5.23 -2.77
C ALA A 67 -1.10 -5.99 -1.46
N ILE A 68 -1.99 -5.46 -0.61
CA ILE A 68 -2.43 -6.13 0.61
C ILE A 68 -3.78 -6.78 0.32
N ILE A 69 -3.87 -8.10 0.52
CA ILE A 69 -5.11 -8.85 0.38
C ILE A 69 -5.65 -9.21 1.77
N ILE A 70 -6.84 -8.71 2.09
CA ILE A 70 -7.57 -9.03 3.32
C ILE A 70 -8.64 -10.06 2.98
N CYS A 71 -8.40 -11.29 3.43
CA CYS A 71 -9.31 -12.42 3.25
C CYS A 71 -10.03 -12.72 4.56
N ASP A 72 -11.29 -13.13 4.46
CA ASP A 72 -12.08 -13.69 5.56
C ASP A 72 -12.18 -12.80 6.82
N MET A 73 -12.12 -11.48 6.63
CA MET A 73 -12.34 -10.49 7.69
C MET A 73 -13.76 -9.94 7.59
N TRP A 74 -14.63 -10.37 8.51
CA TRP A 74 -16.05 -10.05 8.52
C TRP A 74 -16.48 -9.51 9.87
N ASP A 75 -17.34 -8.51 9.85
CA ASP A 75 -18.00 -7.95 11.03
C ASP A 75 -18.91 -8.97 11.74
N ASN A 76 -19.65 -9.75 10.95
CA ASN A 76 -20.64 -10.71 11.45
C ASN A 76 -20.24 -12.14 11.12
N HIS A 77 -19.42 -12.74 11.99
CA HIS A 77 -19.07 -14.14 11.90
C HIS A 77 -20.05 -15.01 12.72
N TRP A 78 -20.57 -16.10 12.14
CA TRP A 78 -21.51 -17.02 12.80
C TRP A 78 -20.99 -17.57 14.14
N CYS A 79 -19.68 -17.85 14.20
CA CYS A 79 -18.96 -18.11 15.44
C CYS A 79 -18.57 -16.81 16.15
N THR A 80 -19.17 -16.57 17.31
CA THR A 80 -18.86 -15.41 18.17
C THR A 80 -17.39 -15.36 18.61
N GLY A 81 -16.77 -16.52 18.82
CA GLY A 81 -15.35 -16.59 19.18
C GLY A 81 -14.43 -16.13 18.04
N ALA A 82 -14.81 -16.42 16.79
CA ALA A 82 -14.09 -15.92 15.62
C ALA A 82 -14.33 -14.42 15.44
N ALA A 83 -15.58 -13.96 15.53
CA ALA A 83 -15.92 -12.53 15.46
C ALA A 83 -15.07 -11.68 16.42
N LYS A 84 -14.93 -12.12 17.69
CA LYS A 84 -14.11 -11.43 18.69
C LYS A 84 -12.63 -11.34 18.31
N ARG A 85 -12.05 -12.41 17.74
CA ARG A 85 -10.63 -12.39 17.32
C ARG A 85 -10.43 -11.51 16.09
N THR A 86 -11.36 -11.55 15.15
CA THR A 86 -11.38 -10.73 13.94
C THR A 86 -11.49 -9.25 14.28
N ASP A 87 -12.32 -8.88 15.26
CA ASP A 87 -12.46 -7.49 15.70
C ASP A 87 -11.15 -6.92 16.29
N ILE A 88 -10.49 -7.68 17.16
CA ILE A 88 -9.16 -7.32 17.70
C ILE A 88 -8.14 -7.20 16.56
N LEU A 89 -8.11 -8.18 15.65
CA LEU A 89 -7.18 -8.16 14.51
C LEU A 89 -7.43 -6.98 13.57
N ALA A 90 -8.69 -6.60 13.36
CA ALA A 90 -9.08 -5.45 12.54
C ALA A 90 -8.56 -4.13 13.13
N GLN A 91 -8.59 -3.98 14.45
CA GLN A 91 -8.06 -2.80 15.15
C GLN A 91 -6.53 -2.72 15.03
N GLU A 92 -5.84 -3.84 15.21
CA GLU A 92 -4.37 -3.90 15.11
C GLU A 92 -3.87 -3.69 13.67
N MET A 93 -4.63 -4.14 12.66
CA MET A 93 -4.23 -3.98 11.25
C MET A 93 -4.53 -2.59 10.68
N ALA A 94 -5.49 -1.85 11.27
CA ALA A 94 -5.91 -0.53 10.79
C ALA A 94 -4.74 0.44 10.53
N PRO A 95 -3.79 0.67 11.46
CA PRO A 95 -2.66 1.57 11.22
C PRO A 95 -1.77 1.11 10.06
N VAL A 96 -1.60 -0.20 9.87
CA VAL A 96 -0.82 -0.74 8.74
C VAL A 96 -1.51 -0.46 7.42
N ILE A 97 -2.83 -0.65 7.36
CA ILE A 97 -3.62 -0.35 6.16
C ILE A 97 -3.58 1.15 5.85
N ASP A 98 -3.69 2.01 6.85
CA ASP A 98 -3.72 3.46 6.67
C ASP A 98 -2.38 3.97 6.13
N VAL A 99 -1.27 3.47 6.69
CA VAL A 99 0.07 3.76 6.16
C VAL A 99 0.21 3.21 4.73
N ALA A 100 -0.17 1.96 4.48
CA ALA A 100 -0.10 1.35 3.15
C ALA A 100 -0.90 2.15 2.10
N ARG A 101 -2.11 2.61 2.45
CA ARG A 101 -2.93 3.48 1.58
C ARG A 101 -2.28 4.83 1.32
N ALA A 102 -1.70 5.46 2.35
CA ALA A 102 -0.98 6.72 2.20
C ALA A 102 0.22 6.59 1.24
N HIS A 103 0.83 5.41 1.18
CA HIS A 103 1.91 5.08 0.24
C HIS A 103 1.43 4.55 -1.13
N GLY A 104 0.12 4.54 -1.40
CA GLY A 104 -0.43 4.15 -2.69
C GLY A 104 -0.55 2.63 -2.92
N ILE A 105 -0.37 1.81 -1.88
CA ILE A 105 -0.56 0.35 -1.97
C ILE A 105 -2.04 0.02 -2.16
N VAL A 106 -2.32 -0.88 -3.10
CA VAL A 106 -3.67 -1.36 -3.37
C VAL A 106 -4.12 -2.34 -2.28
N ILE A 107 -5.29 -2.08 -1.70
CA ILE A 107 -5.91 -2.96 -0.68
C ILE A 107 -7.08 -3.71 -1.31
N ILE A 108 -6.95 -5.03 -1.42
CA ILE A 108 -7.97 -5.93 -1.97
C ILE A 108 -8.68 -6.62 -0.80
N ARG A 109 -10.00 -6.50 -0.72
CA ARG A 109 -10.80 -7.22 0.29
C ARG A 109 -11.63 -8.30 -0.39
N LYS A 110 -11.53 -9.54 0.08
CA LYS A 110 -12.34 -10.66 -0.41
C LYS A 110 -13.23 -11.20 0.71
N GLY A 111 -14.53 -10.91 0.62
CA GLY A 111 -15.58 -11.53 1.42
C GLY A 111 -16.38 -12.54 0.59
N SER A 112 -16.62 -13.74 1.11
CA SER A 112 -17.34 -14.84 0.45
C SER A 112 -18.79 -14.99 0.93
N GLY A 113 -19.71 -14.21 0.36
CA GLY A 113 -21.15 -14.55 0.21
C GLY A 113 -22.12 -14.74 1.40
N CYS A 114 -21.72 -14.93 2.67
CA CYS A 114 -22.70 -15.26 3.72
C CYS A 114 -23.20 -14.08 4.59
N CYS A 115 -22.48 -12.96 4.67
CA CYS A 115 -22.91 -11.80 5.46
C CYS A 115 -22.79 -10.48 4.67
N ARG A 116 -23.92 -9.80 4.54
CA ARG A 116 -24.09 -8.61 3.70
C ARG A 116 -23.37 -7.41 4.31
N LEU A 117 -22.53 -6.78 3.49
CA LEU A 117 -21.89 -5.47 3.69
C LEU A 117 -22.86 -4.46 4.36
N GLN A 118 -22.46 -3.85 5.48
CA GLN A 118 -22.98 -2.53 5.85
C GLN A 118 -21.87 -1.56 6.21
N ARG A 119 -21.84 -0.50 5.38
CA ARG A 119 -21.18 0.82 5.43
C ARG A 119 -19.67 0.86 5.44
#